data_AF-A0A1V9FXE6-F1
#
_entry.id   AF-A0A1V9FXE6-F1
#
_cell.length_a   1.000
_cell.length_b   1.000
_cell.length_c   1.000
_cell.angle_alpha   90.00
_cell.angle_beta   90.00
_cell.angle_gamma   90.00
#
_symmetry.space_group_name_H-M   'P 1'
#
loop_
_entity.id
_entity.type
_entity.pdbx_description
1 polymer ?
#
loop_
_entity_poly.entity_id
_entity_poly.type
_entity_poly.pdbx_seq_one_letter_code
_entity_poly.pdbx_strand_id
1 'polypeptide(L)' 'MQEAEKFVADFITNNKEQLPRVVVIDIAFSEQTGWFVLEFNACWGAGLNSCNAEKVIDCIIGATVNNI' A
#
# COMPACT_ATOMS: atom_id res chain seq x y z
N MET A 1 -17.19 3.88 1.69
CA MET A 1 -15.80 3.43 1.86
C MET A 1 -15.78 2.52 3.07
N GLN A 2 -15.29 1.29 2.93
CA GLN A 2 -15.17 0.34 4.04
C GLN A 2 -14.18 0.90 5.09
N GLU A 3 -14.30 0.54 6.36
CA GLU A 3 -13.47 1.12 7.44
C GLU A 3 -11.96 0.96 7.19
N ALA A 4 -11.55 -0.18 6.63
CA ALA A 4 -10.19 -0.47 6.20
C ALA A 4 -9.67 0.50 5.12
N GLU A 5 -10.51 0.76 4.11
CA GLU A 5 -10.18 1.70 3.02
C GLU A 5 -9.99 3.12 3.56
N LYS A 6 -10.84 3.52 4.53
CA LYS A 6 -10.70 4.82 5.21
C LYS A 6 -9.40 4.91 5.98
N PHE A 7 -9.10 3.89 6.78
CA PHE A 7 -7.85 3.81 7.54
C PHE A 7 -6.62 3.99 6.62
N VAL A 8 -6.57 3.25 5.50
CA VAL A 8 -5.46 3.36 4.54
C VAL A 8 -5.39 4.74 3.90
N ALA A 9 -6.53 5.32 3.50
CA ALA A 9 -6.57 6.65 2.90
C ALA A 9 -6.05 7.73 3.88
N ASP A 10 -6.47 7.67 5.14
CA ASP A 10 -6.03 8.58 6.20
C ASP A 10 -4.53 8.37 6.51
N PHE A 11 -4.08 7.11 6.59
CA PHE A 11 -2.68 6.76 6.81
C PHE A 11 -1.76 7.29 5.70
N ILE A 12 -2.11 7.04 4.43
CA ILE A 12 -1.33 7.53 3.28
C ILE A 12 -1.29 9.05 3.27
N THR A 13 -2.43 9.72 3.51
CA THR A 13 -2.51 11.18 3.50
C THR A 13 -1.57 11.80 4.55
N ASN A 14 -1.52 11.22 5.74
CA ASN A 14 -0.71 11.76 6.84
C ASN A 14 0.79 11.42 6.74
N ASN A 15 1.16 10.39 5.98
CA ASN A 15 2.54 9.89 5.91
C ASN A 15 3.16 9.97 4.51
N LYS A 16 2.47 10.58 3.53
CA LYS A 16 2.84 10.57 2.12
C LYS A 16 4.31 10.92 1.84
N GLU A 17 4.83 11.94 2.53
CA GLU A 17 6.21 12.43 2.32
C GLU A 17 7.29 11.45 2.81
N GLN A 18 6.91 10.49 3.66
CA GLN A 18 7.82 9.47 4.18
C GLN A 18 7.67 8.12 3.46
N LEU A 19 6.62 7.97 2.65
CA LEU A 19 6.37 6.76 1.89
C LEU A 19 7.11 6.82 0.55
N PRO A 20 7.57 5.68 0.02
CA PRO A 20 8.08 5.63 -1.34
C PRO A 20 6.96 5.98 -2.32
N ARG A 21 7.34 6.33 -3.56
CA ARG A 21 6.39 6.70 -4.62
C ARG A 21 5.26 5.68 -4.81
N VAL A 22 5.58 4.39 -4.62
CA VAL A 22 4.66 3.25 -4.68
C VAL A 22 5.04 2.24 -3.60
N VAL A 23 4.04 1.64 -2.97
CA VAL A 23 4.21 0.62 -1.92
C VAL A 23 2.97 -0.29 -1.88
N VAL A 24 3.16 -1.56 -1.51
CA VAL A 24 2.05 -2.43 -1.11
C VAL A 24 2.02 -2.47 0.41
N ILE A 25 0.85 -2.18 1.00
CA ILE A 25 0.68 -2.11 2.44
C ILE A 25 -0.27 -3.22 2.85
N ASP A 26 0.22 -4.12 3.71
CA ASP A 26 -0.64 -5.09 4.37
C ASP A 26 -1.19 -4.45 5.65
N ILE A 27 -2.50 -4.50 5.81
CA ILE A 27 -3.21 -4.00 6.99
C ILE A 27 -3.90 -5.14 7.70
N ALA A 28 -4.01 -4.99 9.01
CA ALA A 28 -4.73 -5.93 9.85
C ALA A 28 -5.65 -5.18 10.80
N PHE A 29 -6.62 -5.92 11.34
CA PHE A 29 -7.50 -5.44 12.39
C PHE A 29 -7.36 -6.34 13.61
N SER A 30 -7.31 -5.74 14.80
CA SER A 30 -7.49 -6.44 16.07
C SER A 30 -8.46 -5.66 16.96
N GLU A 31 -9.18 -6.35 17.85
CA GLU A 31 -10.12 -5.70 18.77
C GLU A 31 -9.43 -4.70 19.72
N GLN A 32 -8.14 -4.89 20.00
CA GLN A 32 -7.38 -4.07 20.94
C GLN A 32 -6.79 -2.81 20.28
N THR A 33 -6.36 -2.91 19.02
CA THR A 33 -5.62 -1.85 18.33
C THR A 33 -6.49 -1.13 17.28
N GLY A 34 -7.57 -1.76 16.84
CA GLY A 34 -8.30 -1.35 15.64
C GLY A 34 -7.53 -1.71 14.37
N TRP A 35 -7.69 -0.92 13.31
CA TRP A 35 -6.92 -1.06 12.07
C TRP A 35 -5.49 -0.55 12.25
N PHE A 36 -4.51 -1.32 11.76
CA PHE A 36 -3.11 -0.94 11.79
C PHE A 36 -2.35 -1.48 10.57
N VAL A 37 -1.19 -0.88 10.28
CA VAL A 37 -0.25 -1.36 9.26
C VAL A 37 0.52 -2.54 9.82
N LEU A 38 0.49 -3.67 9.11
CA LEU A 38 1.19 -4.90 9.48
C LEU A 38 2.58 -4.95 8.82
N GLU A 39 2.65 -4.65 7.52
CA GLU A 39 3.89 -4.75 6.74
C GLU A 39 3.90 -3.77 5.56
N PHE A 40 5.10 -3.32 5.18
CA PHE A 40 5.36 -2.62 3.92
C PHE A 40 6.13 -3.52 2.96
N ASN A 41 5.57 -3.71 1.77
CA ASN A 41 6.14 -4.54 0.72
C ASN A 41 6.48 -3.71 -0.52
N ALA A 42 7.61 -4.02 -1.15
CA ALA A 42 7.95 -3.44 -2.45
C ALA A 42 7.02 -4.00 -3.54
N CYS A 43 6.48 -3.14 -4.41
CA CYS A 43 5.45 -3.56 -5.38
C CYS A 43 5.93 -4.63 -6.37
N TRP A 44 7.22 -4.71 -6.68
CA TRP A 44 7.76 -5.69 -7.64
C TRP A 44 7.85 -7.11 -7.09
N GLY A 45 7.83 -7.28 -5.76
CA GLY A 45 7.92 -8.57 -5.07
C GLY A 45 6.67 -8.95 -4.27
N ALA A 46 5.65 -8.10 -4.24
CA ALA A 46 4.44 -8.32 -3.45
C ALA A 46 3.49 -9.35 -4.09
N GLY A 47 2.68 -10.00 -3.25
CA GLY A 47 1.64 -10.94 -3.69
C GLY A 47 0.45 -10.23 -4.33
N LEU A 48 0.56 -9.78 -5.58
CA LEU A 48 -0.47 -9.05 -6.33
C LEU A 48 -1.55 -9.97 -6.95
N ASN A 49 -1.73 -11.16 -6.39
CA ASN A 49 -2.68 -12.15 -6.90
C ASN A 49 -4.11 -11.61 -6.82
N SER A 50 -4.93 -11.92 -7.83
CA SER A 50 -6.34 -11.48 -7.93
C SER A 50 -6.56 -9.97 -8.04
N CYS A 51 -5.51 -9.15 -8.11
CA CYS A 51 -5.64 -7.75 -8.45
C CYS A 51 -6.00 -7.57 -9.93
N ASN A 52 -6.68 -6.46 -10.25
CA ASN A 52 -6.84 -6.04 -11.64
C ASN A 52 -5.49 -5.54 -12.18
N ALA A 53 -4.94 -6.25 -13.16
CA ALA A 53 -3.62 -5.95 -13.73
C ALA A 53 -3.49 -4.51 -14.26
N GLU A 54 -4.51 -3.97 -14.92
CA GLU A 54 -4.49 -2.62 -15.48
C GLU A 54 -4.38 -1.54 -14.39
N LYS A 55 -4.87 -1.83 -13.18
CA LYS A 55 -4.79 -0.89 -12.05
C LYS A 55 -3.47 -0.98 -11.28
N VAL A 56 -2.70 -2.06 -11.49
CA VAL A 56 -1.49 -2.35 -10.70
C VAL A 56 -0.21 -2.14 -11.49
N ILE A 57 -0.27 -2.17 -12.84
CA ILE A 57 0.92 -2.02 -13.68
C ILE A 57 1.69 -0.72 -13.40
N ASP A 58 0.99 0.39 -13.15
CA ASP A 58 1.61 1.67 -12.81
C ASP A 58 2.38 1.61 -11.47
N CYS A 59 1.91 0.82 -10.52
CA CYS A 59 2.62 0.58 -9.25
C CYS A 59 3.92 -0.20 -9.48
N ILE A 60 3.91 -1.21 -10.35
CA ILE A 60 5.11 -1.99 -10.68
C ILE A 60 6.12 -1.12 -11.44
N ILE A 61 5.67 -0.35 -12.44
CA ILE A 61 6.53 0.59 -13.17
C ILE A 61 7.15 1.58 -12.18
N GLY A 62 6.33 2.21 -11.33
CA GLY A 62 6.82 3.17 -10.34
C GLY A 62 7.86 2.61 -9.38
N ALA A 63 7.84 1.30 -9.11
CA ALA A 63 8.77 0.64 -8.19
C ALA A 63 10.11 0.28 -8.84
N THR A 64 10.19 0.30 -10.17
CA THR A 64 11.38 -0.06 -10.95
C THR A 64 12.12 1.14 -11.53
N VAL A 65 11.52 2.35 -11.42
CA VAL A 65 12.18 3.60 -11.82
C VAL A 65 13.27 3.97 -10.82
N ASN A 66 14.51 3.97 -11.29
CA ASN A 66 15.66 4.49 -10.56
C ASN A 66 15.96 5.92 -11.05
N ASN A 67 15.55 6.93 -10.26
CA ASN A 67 15.78 8.36 -10.55
C ASN A 67 17.04 8.91 -9.87
N ILE A 68 17.97 8.03 -9.49
CA ILE A 68 19.30 8.41 -9.00
C ILE A 68 20.16 8.87 -10.20
#